data_AF-A0A6A2YMQ9-F1
#
_entry.id   AF-A0A6A2YMQ9-F1
#
_cell.length_a   1.000
_cell.length_b   1.000
_cell.length_c   1.000
_cell.angle_alpha   90.00
_cell.angle_beta   90.00
_cell.angle_gamma   90.00
#
_symmetry.space_group_name_H-M   'P 1'
#
loop_
_entity.id
_entity.type
_entity.pdbx_description
1 polymer ?
#
loop_
_entity_poly.entity_id
_entity_poly.type
_entity_poly.pdbx_seq_one_letter_code
_entity_poly.pdbx_strand_id
1 'polypeptide(L)'
;MVCSRPAPTDTTSWKQFEDDEAKARFQNFKKQKLFFELGFIFIEETDGGFGPDVMDIVTPLKWKKFTRHPGSVNASVVKEFYANISKPNQHSIFVRGKQIHFTPSAIIRYFHLQDVVDNHAKFEEEADSNTYDRVLEDLCFENTEWNGRQTSRYSVNRERLQPRAKLWNHFLKHKLMPTSYNTTVSLSRLLLLHSIKESCPIDVGRIIVQQVNDCLGKKASALVFPNLITALCRKKKVKENAFDEILPGLSGITRARLLLLLGLENPKSKESVHEQSVGTTQSNAEARLLALEEVVMQTQTHLHALHGEIRNFFGYVKHRDVEASPEPKQDATDSPADDPIPTPHRSETPEYPVTVTVEETPNPVPIPKPSPTPRRGKCIKTMVGCSNIAHYYSTSSESSPAPIRKRTRRGAASTSKATPRTH
;
A
#
# COMPACT_ATOMS: atom_id res chain seq x y z
N MET A 1 3.41 34.50 -53.28
CA MET A 1 2.65 34.56 -52.01
C MET A 1 3.10 33.39 -51.14
N VAL A 2 3.92 33.66 -50.13
CA VAL A 2 4.36 32.66 -49.15
C VAL A 2 3.44 32.79 -47.93
N CYS A 3 2.55 31.82 -47.73
CA CYS A 3 1.75 31.74 -46.51
C CYS A 3 2.65 31.23 -45.38
N SER A 4 3.14 32.16 -44.55
CA SER A 4 3.76 31.83 -43.27
C SER A 4 2.72 31.17 -42.37
N ARG A 5 2.91 29.87 -42.07
CA ARG A 5 2.15 29.21 -41.00
C ARG A 5 2.54 29.86 -39.67
N PRO A 6 1.58 30.28 -38.83
CA PRO A 6 1.89 30.67 -37.46
C PRO A 6 2.50 29.47 -36.74
N ALA A 7 3.58 29.69 -35.99
CA ALA A 7 4.11 28.69 -35.08
C ALA A 7 3.01 28.25 -34.10
N PRO A 8 2.87 26.95 -33.80
CA PRO A 8 1.93 26.52 -32.79
C PRO A 8 2.43 27.02 -31.43
N THR A 9 1.82 28.09 -30.93
CA THR A 9 1.90 28.48 -29.53
C THR A 9 1.08 27.50 -28.72
N ASP A 10 1.57 26.27 -28.58
CA ASP A 10 1.03 25.32 -27.61
C ASP A 10 1.65 25.63 -26.24
N THR A 11 1.37 26.84 -25.76
CA THR A 11 1.59 27.24 -24.37
C THR A 11 0.43 26.70 -23.55
N THR A 12 0.20 25.38 -23.58
CA THR A 12 -0.68 24.73 -22.61
C THR A 12 -0.03 24.99 -21.25
N SER A 13 -0.54 25.98 -20.51
CA SER A 13 -0.02 26.36 -19.22
C SER A 13 0.08 25.12 -18.35
N TRP A 14 1.26 24.84 -17.81
CA TRP A 14 1.47 23.68 -16.97
C TRP A 14 0.51 23.77 -15.78
N LYS A 15 -0.45 22.84 -15.72
CA LYS A 15 -1.50 22.82 -14.69
C LYS A 15 -1.38 21.54 -13.88
N GLN A 16 -0.99 21.67 -12.62
CA GLN A 16 -0.77 20.54 -11.71
C GLN A 16 -2.08 19.89 -11.21
N PHE A 17 -3.06 20.71 -10.81
CA PHE A 17 -4.37 20.30 -10.28
C PHE A 17 -5.50 20.79 -11.19
N GLU A 18 -6.61 20.05 -11.24
CA GLU A 18 -7.78 20.39 -12.06
C GLU A 18 -8.45 21.68 -11.62
N ASP A 19 -8.54 21.90 -10.31
CA ASP A 19 -9.15 23.06 -9.68
C ASP A 19 -8.50 23.35 -8.31
N ASP A 20 -8.88 24.47 -7.70
CA ASP A 20 -8.38 24.87 -6.38
C ASP A 20 -8.86 23.92 -5.26
N GLU A 21 -10.00 23.24 -5.45
CA GLU A 21 -10.51 22.27 -4.48
C GLU A 21 -9.61 21.02 -4.44
N ALA A 22 -9.17 20.52 -5.59
CA ALA A 22 -8.20 19.45 -5.71
C ALA A 22 -6.87 19.84 -5.05
N LYS A 23 -6.41 21.09 -5.23
CA LYS A 23 -5.21 21.61 -4.56
C LYS A 23 -5.38 21.66 -3.04
N ALA A 24 -6.57 21.98 -2.53
CA ALA A 24 -6.87 21.92 -1.11
C ALA A 24 -6.89 20.48 -0.60
N ARG A 25 -7.59 19.56 -1.29
CA ARG A 25 -7.64 18.12 -0.97
C ARG A 25 -6.24 17.49 -0.95
N PHE A 26 -5.34 17.91 -1.83
CA PHE A 26 -3.96 17.42 -1.88
C PHE A 26 -3.22 17.55 -0.56
N GLN A 27 -3.50 18.59 0.25
CA GLN A 27 -2.87 18.74 1.57
C GLN A 27 -3.20 17.56 2.51
N ASN A 28 -4.38 16.96 2.37
CA ASN A 28 -4.78 15.79 3.15
C ASN A 28 -3.99 14.54 2.72
N PHE A 29 -3.70 14.41 1.42
CA PHE A 29 -3.01 13.25 0.84
C PHE A 29 -1.49 13.30 0.99
N LYS A 30 -0.89 14.49 1.15
CA LYS A 30 0.57 14.65 1.31
C LYS A 30 1.18 13.72 2.37
N LYS A 31 0.50 13.58 3.51
CA LYS A 31 0.94 12.79 4.66
C LYS A 31 0.41 11.35 4.65
N GLN A 32 -0.48 10.99 3.73
CA GLN A 32 -1.01 9.63 3.68
C GLN A 32 0.04 8.65 3.17
N LYS A 33 0.09 7.50 3.83
CA LYS A 33 0.96 6.38 3.45
C LYS A 33 0.44 5.75 2.16
N LEU A 34 1.33 5.10 1.42
CA LEU A 34 0.97 4.31 0.25
C LEU A 34 0.97 2.82 0.61
N PHE A 35 -0.04 2.10 0.15
CA PHE A 35 -0.12 0.65 0.25
C PHE A 35 0.41 0.05 -1.05
N PHE A 36 1.71 -0.26 -1.06
CA PHE A 36 2.39 -0.77 -2.24
C PHE A 36 1.84 -2.14 -2.70
N GLU A 37 1.78 -2.28 -4.01
CA GLU A 37 1.45 -3.55 -4.65
C GLU A 37 2.66 -4.49 -4.70
N LEU A 38 2.38 -5.78 -4.78
CA LEU A 38 3.37 -6.85 -4.79
C LEU A 38 2.94 -7.92 -5.80
N GLY A 39 3.84 -8.34 -6.68
CA GLY A 39 3.60 -9.48 -7.58
C GLY A 39 4.80 -10.41 -7.68
N PHE A 40 4.72 -11.39 -8.58
CA PHE A 40 5.75 -12.38 -8.86
C PHE A 40 6.82 -11.83 -9.81
N ILE A 41 8.07 -12.20 -9.54
CA ILE A 41 9.20 -11.86 -10.40
C ILE A 41 9.41 -13.03 -11.38
N PHE A 42 8.83 -12.92 -12.57
CA PHE A 42 9.07 -13.84 -13.68
C PHE A 42 10.40 -13.53 -14.37
N ILE A 43 11.30 -14.50 -14.46
CA ILE A 43 12.57 -14.44 -15.21
C ILE A 43 12.26 -14.75 -16.68
N GLU A 44 12.93 -14.10 -17.64
CA GLU A 44 12.53 -14.13 -19.05
C GLU A 44 12.60 -15.50 -19.74
N GLU A 45 13.46 -16.40 -19.26
CA GLU A 45 13.71 -17.69 -19.91
C GLU A 45 12.66 -18.78 -19.56
N THR A 46 11.88 -18.61 -18.49
CA THR A 46 10.87 -19.60 -18.03
C THR A 46 9.68 -18.90 -17.35
N ASP A 47 8.72 -19.65 -16.84
CA ASP A 47 7.69 -19.15 -15.91
C ASP A 47 8.27 -18.73 -14.52
N GLY A 48 9.58 -18.50 -14.41
CA GLY A 48 10.28 -18.22 -13.15
C GLY A 48 10.42 -19.44 -12.24
N GLY A 49 10.03 -20.64 -12.70
CA GLY A 49 10.08 -21.87 -11.90
C GLY A 49 9.12 -21.84 -10.72
N PHE A 50 8.02 -21.08 -10.81
CA PHE A 50 6.99 -21.02 -9.76
C PHE A 50 6.09 -22.26 -9.74
N GLY A 51 6.10 -23.08 -10.80
CA GLY A 51 5.42 -24.36 -10.84
C GLY A 51 3.90 -24.30 -10.74
N PRO A 52 3.23 -25.45 -10.51
CA PRO A 52 1.78 -25.58 -10.51
C PRO A 52 1.07 -24.67 -9.50
N ASP A 53 1.67 -24.43 -8.33
CA ASP A 53 1.11 -23.59 -7.25
C ASP A 53 0.71 -22.18 -7.73
N VAL A 54 1.43 -21.65 -8.72
CA VAL A 54 1.17 -20.35 -9.34
C VAL A 54 0.59 -20.51 -10.75
N MET A 55 1.19 -21.37 -11.58
CA MET A 55 0.90 -21.40 -13.02
C MET A 55 -0.44 -22.02 -13.37
N ASP A 56 -0.98 -22.90 -12.52
CA ASP A 56 -2.32 -23.48 -12.70
C ASP A 56 -3.43 -22.43 -12.55
N ILE A 57 -3.15 -21.28 -11.93
CA ILE A 57 -4.09 -20.16 -11.80
C ILE A 57 -3.76 -19.06 -12.81
N VAL A 58 -2.48 -18.71 -12.95
CA VAL A 58 -2.05 -17.61 -13.83
C VAL A 58 -2.36 -17.91 -15.30
N THR A 59 -2.20 -19.17 -15.73
CA THR A 59 -2.37 -19.54 -17.14
C THR A 59 -3.83 -19.53 -17.59
N PRO A 60 -4.77 -20.24 -16.91
CA PRO A 60 -6.17 -20.26 -17.33
C PRO A 60 -6.83 -18.88 -17.26
N LEU A 61 -6.51 -18.10 -16.21
CA LEU A 61 -7.04 -16.74 -16.05
C LEU A 61 -6.36 -15.70 -16.97
N LYS A 62 -5.28 -16.07 -17.66
CA LYS A 62 -4.43 -15.17 -18.48
C LYS A 62 -3.88 -13.98 -17.68
N TRP A 63 -3.56 -14.22 -16.41
CA TRP A 63 -3.13 -13.17 -15.47
C TRP A 63 -1.63 -12.87 -15.51
N LYS A 64 -0.87 -13.35 -16.51
CA LYS A 64 0.61 -13.24 -16.54
C LYS A 64 1.12 -11.80 -16.33
N LYS A 65 0.50 -10.81 -17.00
CA LYS A 65 0.88 -9.39 -16.81
C LYS A 65 0.35 -8.82 -15.49
N PHE A 66 -0.83 -9.27 -15.06
CA PHE A 66 -1.46 -8.81 -13.83
C PHE A 66 -0.70 -9.24 -12.57
N THR A 67 -0.26 -10.49 -12.54
CA THR A 67 0.44 -11.06 -11.38
C THR A 67 1.91 -10.66 -11.31
N ARG A 68 2.46 -10.05 -12.36
CA ARG A 68 3.85 -9.58 -12.40
C ARG A 68 4.12 -8.52 -11.34
N HIS A 69 5.30 -8.57 -10.75
CA HIS A 69 5.77 -7.57 -9.82
C HIS A 69 5.82 -6.19 -10.50
N PRO A 70 5.19 -5.16 -9.92
CA PRO A 70 5.17 -3.84 -10.53
C PRO A 70 6.49 -3.08 -10.31
N GLY A 71 6.73 -2.04 -11.12
CA GLY A 71 7.91 -1.17 -10.98
C GLY A 71 7.77 -0.11 -9.88
N SER A 72 8.69 0.86 -9.89
CA SER A 72 8.72 1.98 -8.95
C SER A 72 7.46 2.84 -8.98
N VAL A 73 7.20 3.53 -7.88
CA VAL A 73 6.04 4.41 -7.66
C VAL A 73 6.47 5.86 -7.69
N ASN A 74 5.69 6.72 -8.36
CA ASN A 74 5.80 8.17 -8.18
C ASN A 74 4.73 8.62 -7.18
N ALA A 75 5.13 8.78 -5.92
CA ALA A 75 4.21 9.09 -4.83
C ALA A 75 3.56 10.46 -4.99
N SER A 76 4.27 11.44 -5.55
CA SER A 76 3.72 12.76 -5.85
C SER A 76 2.54 12.68 -6.82
N VAL A 77 2.73 11.97 -7.94
CA VAL A 77 1.69 11.76 -8.96
C VAL A 77 0.50 10.95 -8.42
N VAL A 78 0.74 9.96 -7.56
CA VAL A 78 -0.34 9.19 -6.92
C VAL A 78 -1.18 10.08 -5.99
N LYS A 79 -0.54 10.90 -5.16
CA LYS A 79 -1.24 11.82 -4.25
C LYS A 79 -2.01 12.89 -5.03
N GLU A 80 -1.47 13.39 -6.14
CA GLU A 80 -2.17 14.28 -7.07
C GLU A 80 -3.38 13.59 -7.69
N PHE A 81 -3.25 12.34 -8.16
CA PHE A 81 -4.36 11.56 -8.70
C PHE A 81 -5.52 11.46 -7.70
N TYR A 82 -5.26 11.08 -6.45
CA TYR A 82 -6.28 10.99 -5.41
C TYR A 82 -6.92 12.35 -5.08
N ALA A 83 -6.12 13.42 -5.07
CA ALA A 83 -6.62 14.77 -4.81
C ALA A 83 -7.60 15.28 -5.89
N ASN A 84 -7.44 14.81 -7.14
CA ASN A 84 -8.30 15.16 -8.27
C ASN A 84 -9.56 14.26 -8.38
N ILE A 85 -9.77 13.30 -7.47
CA ILE A 85 -11.04 12.57 -7.41
C ILE A 85 -12.05 13.41 -6.62
N SER A 86 -13.01 14.00 -7.34
CA SER A 86 -14.05 14.86 -6.76
C SER A 86 -15.29 14.07 -6.33
N LYS A 87 -15.57 12.96 -7.01
CA LYS A 87 -16.77 12.14 -6.82
C LYS A 87 -16.40 10.66 -6.83
N PRO A 88 -17.10 9.81 -6.06
CA PRO A 88 -17.00 8.37 -6.21
C PRO A 88 -17.26 7.96 -7.67
N ASN A 89 -16.57 6.92 -8.15
CA ASN A 89 -16.71 6.41 -9.51
C ASN A 89 -16.37 7.42 -10.63
N GLN A 90 -15.53 8.43 -10.36
CA GLN A 90 -15.04 9.31 -11.40
C GLN A 90 -14.15 8.54 -12.38
N HIS A 91 -14.59 8.43 -13.64
CA HIS A 91 -13.96 7.59 -14.66
C HIS A 91 -12.68 8.19 -15.28
N SER A 92 -12.53 9.50 -15.23
CA SER A 92 -11.39 10.23 -15.80
C SER A 92 -10.85 11.21 -14.77
N ILE A 93 -9.58 11.03 -14.41
CA ILE A 93 -8.92 11.80 -13.35
C ILE A 93 -7.83 12.66 -13.99
N PHE A 94 -7.86 13.96 -13.72
CA PHE A 94 -6.83 14.88 -14.17
C PHE A 94 -5.53 14.71 -13.38
N VAL A 95 -4.40 14.64 -14.08
CA VAL A 95 -3.06 14.66 -13.48
C VAL A 95 -2.11 15.42 -14.41
N ARG A 96 -1.60 16.57 -13.97
CA ARG A 96 -0.60 17.39 -14.68
C ARG A 96 -0.90 17.63 -16.17
N GLY A 97 -2.14 18.03 -16.48
CA GLY A 97 -2.56 18.31 -17.86
C GLY A 97 -2.98 17.08 -18.66
N LYS A 98 -3.05 15.89 -18.05
CA LYS A 98 -3.49 14.64 -18.71
C LYS A 98 -4.73 14.07 -18.02
N GLN A 99 -5.60 13.46 -18.82
CA GLN A 99 -6.77 12.72 -18.34
C GLN A 99 -6.44 11.23 -18.26
N ILE A 100 -6.49 10.69 -17.04
CA ILE A 100 -6.20 9.30 -16.72
C ILE A 100 -7.53 8.55 -16.59
N HIS A 101 -7.83 7.67 -17.54
CA HIS A 101 -9.01 6.82 -17.44
C HIS A 101 -8.77 5.73 -16.39
N PHE A 102 -9.61 5.71 -15.36
CA PHE A 102 -9.57 4.74 -14.27
C PHE A 102 -10.95 4.07 -14.15
N THR A 103 -11.25 3.20 -15.11
CA THR A 103 -12.47 2.41 -15.18
C THR A 103 -12.13 0.92 -15.22
N PRO A 104 -13.08 0.01 -14.91
CA PRO A 104 -12.84 -1.43 -15.01
C PRO A 104 -12.24 -1.84 -16.35
N SER A 105 -12.84 -1.39 -17.46
CA SER A 105 -12.35 -1.68 -18.81
C SER A 105 -10.97 -1.09 -19.10
N ALA A 106 -10.63 0.09 -18.55
CA ALA A 106 -9.29 0.66 -18.72
C ALA A 106 -8.22 -0.17 -18.01
N ILE A 107 -8.54 -0.71 -16.83
CA ILE A 107 -7.67 -1.58 -16.04
C ILE A 107 -7.51 -2.94 -16.71
N ILE A 108 -8.61 -3.56 -17.17
CA ILE A 108 -8.60 -4.81 -17.95
C ILE A 108 -7.69 -4.66 -19.18
N ARG A 109 -7.89 -3.60 -19.97
CA ARG A 109 -7.02 -3.29 -21.12
C ARG A 109 -5.57 -3.02 -20.74
N TYR A 110 -5.31 -2.39 -19.59
CA TYR A 110 -3.94 -2.15 -19.14
C TYR A 110 -3.23 -3.48 -18.84
N PHE A 111 -3.88 -4.41 -18.16
CA PHE A 111 -3.31 -5.70 -17.79
C PHE A 111 -3.42 -6.79 -18.87
N HIS A 112 -4.04 -6.49 -20.02
CA HIS A 112 -4.32 -7.47 -21.09
C HIS A 112 -5.17 -8.64 -20.58
N LEU A 113 -6.11 -8.34 -19.67
CA LEU A 113 -7.06 -9.30 -19.14
C LEU A 113 -8.20 -9.51 -20.14
N GLN A 114 -8.88 -10.65 -20.02
CA GLN A 114 -10.10 -10.89 -20.77
C GLN A 114 -11.24 -10.09 -20.16
N ASP A 115 -12.09 -9.55 -21.03
CA ASP A 115 -13.39 -9.03 -20.63
C ASP A 115 -14.31 -10.25 -20.44
N VAL A 116 -14.71 -10.51 -19.20
CA VAL A 116 -15.40 -11.74 -18.79
C VAL A 116 -16.67 -11.39 -18.03
N VAL A 117 -17.67 -12.28 -18.11
CA VAL A 117 -18.78 -12.24 -17.17
C VAL A 117 -18.23 -12.58 -15.79
N ASP A 118 -18.52 -11.72 -14.81
CA ASP A 118 -17.99 -11.89 -13.47
C ASP A 118 -18.76 -12.97 -12.70
N ASN A 119 -18.24 -14.19 -12.80
CA ASN A 119 -18.80 -15.33 -12.08
C ASN A 119 -18.55 -15.23 -10.58
N HIS A 120 -17.51 -14.52 -10.15
CA HIS A 120 -17.22 -14.33 -8.72
C HIS A 120 -18.27 -13.45 -8.04
N ALA A 121 -18.71 -12.36 -8.65
CA ALA A 121 -19.79 -11.55 -8.05
C ALA A 121 -21.09 -12.32 -7.90
N LYS A 122 -21.45 -13.12 -8.92
CA LYS A 122 -22.62 -14.00 -8.82
C LYS A 122 -22.45 -15.03 -7.71
N PHE A 123 -21.27 -15.65 -7.64
CA PHE A 123 -20.92 -16.59 -6.57
C PHE A 123 -21.00 -15.93 -5.17
N GLU A 124 -20.49 -14.71 -4.99
CA GLU A 124 -20.56 -13.99 -3.71
C GLU A 124 -21.99 -13.62 -3.32
N GLU A 125 -22.84 -13.27 -4.29
CA GLU A 125 -24.26 -12.95 -4.06
C GLU A 125 -25.10 -14.19 -3.69
N GLU A 126 -24.85 -15.31 -4.36
CA GLU A 126 -25.59 -16.57 -4.16
C GLU A 126 -25.05 -17.41 -2.98
N ALA A 127 -23.90 -17.04 -2.41
CA ALA A 127 -23.25 -17.81 -1.37
C ALA A 127 -24.08 -17.85 -0.07
N ASP A 128 -24.38 -19.08 0.36
CA ASP A 128 -25.11 -19.40 1.59
C ASP A 128 -24.20 -20.06 2.64
N SER A 129 -24.79 -20.52 3.76
CA SER A 129 -24.03 -21.19 4.82
C SER A 129 -23.27 -22.42 4.32
N ASN A 130 -23.90 -23.23 3.46
CA ASN A 130 -23.26 -24.42 2.90
C ASN A 130 -22.06 -24.04 2.02
N THR A 131 -22.19 -22.96 1.26
CA THR A 131 -21.10 -22.41 0.45
C THR A 131 -19.93 -21.96 1.32
N TYR A 132 -20.21 -21.31 2.46
CA TYR A 132 -19.17 -20.89 3.39
C TYR A 132 -18.42 -22.09 3.97
N ASP A 133 -19.12 -23.14 4.39
CA ASP A 133 -18.48 -24.34 4.95
C ASP A 133 -17.58 -25.04 3.92
N ARG A 134 -18.04 -25.15 2.66
CA ARG A 134 -17.19 -25.66 1.56
C ARG A 134 -15.94 -24.81 1.31
N VAL A 135 -16.09 -23.49 1.33
CA VAL A 135 -14.95 -22.57 1.18
C VAL A 135 -13.95 -22.73 2.33
N LEU A 136 -14.43 -23.03 3.54
CA LEU A 136 -13.59 -23.30 4.69
C LEU A 136 -12.81 -24.61 4.53
N GLU A 137 -13.49 -25.69 4.11
CA GLU A 137 -12.89 -26.99 3.82
C GLU A 137 -11.84 -26.92 2.71
N ASP A 138 -12.12 -26.15 1.64
CA ASP A 138 -11.23 -26.02 0.48
C ASP A 138 -9.96 -25.20 0.75
N LEU A 139 -10.02 -24.22 1.66
CA LEU A 139 -8.95 -23.24 1.85
C LEU A 139 -8.17 -23.41 3.16
N CYS A 140 -8.72 -24.12 4.15
CA CYS A 140 -8.15 -24.23 5.49
C CYS A 140 -7.78 -25.66 5.86
N PHE A 141 -7.03 -25.81 6.95
CA PHE A 141 -6.80 -27.12 7.55
C PHE A 141 -8.10 -27.67 8.15
N GLU A 142 -8.19 -28.99 8.26
CA GLU A 142 -9.31 -29.69 8.90
C GLU A 142 -9.60 -29.13 10.30
N ASN A 143 -10.89 -29.15 10.68
CA ASN A 143 -11.40 -28.64 11.96
C ASN A 143 -11.18 -27.13 12.18
N THR A 144 -10.94 -26.37 11.11
CA THR A 144 -10.98 -24.90 11.19
C THR A 144 -12.44 -24.47 11.34
N GLU A 145 -12.68 -23.52 12.24
CA GLU A 145 -14.00 -22.93 12.47
C GLU A 145 -14.00 -21.44 12.13
N TRP A 146 -15.19 -20.91 11.83
CA TRP A 146 -15.41 -19.49 11.63
C TRP A 146 -15.20 -18.69 12.92
N ASN A 147 -14.41 -17.62 12.84
CA ASN A 147 -14.41 -16.59 13.88
C ASN A 147 -15.67 -15.73 13.70
N GLY A 148 -16.39 -15.49 14.81
CA GLY A 148 -17.56 -14.61 14.84
C GLY A 148 -18.89 -15.38 14.76
N ARG A 149 -19.94 -14.80 15.38
CA ARG A 149 -21.27 -15.44 15.47
C ARG A 149 -22.24 -15.04 14.36
N GLN A 150 -21.93 -13.99 13.62
CA GLN A 150 -22.76 -13.45 12.54
C GLN A 150 -21.95 -13.42 11.26
N THR A 151 -22.57 -13.77 10.13
CA THR A 151 -21.93 -13.87 8.81
C THR A 151 -21.15 -12.61 8.43
N SER A 152 -21.67 -11.43 8.76
CA SER A 152 -21.00 -10.15 8.50
C SER A 152 -19.65 -9.97 9.22
N ARG A 153 -19.37 -10.80 10.23
CA ARG A 153 -18.12 -10.80 10.99
C ARG A 153 -17.30 -12.07 10.78
N TYR A 154 -17.72 -12.95 9.88
CA TYR A 154 -17.01 -14.19 9.58
C TYR A 154 -15.60 -13.89 9.10
N SER A 155 -14.66 -14.54 9.75
CA SER A 155 -13.25 -14.51 9.39
C SER A 155 -12.56 -15.77 9.87
N VAL A 156 -11.35 -16.01 9.38
CA VAL A 156 -10.52 -17.14 9.81
C VAL A 156 -9.13 -16.63 10.13
N ASN A 157 -8.46 -17.24 11.11
CA ASN A 157 -7.05 -16.93 11.39
C ASN A 157 -6.20 -17.29 10.17
N ARG A 158 -5.34 -16.35 9.71
CA ARG A 158 -4.45 -16.56 8.57
C ARG A 158 -3.65 -17.86 8.69
N GLU A 159 -3.24 -18.23 9.91
CA GLU A 159 -2.44 -19.42 10.14
C GLU A 159 -3.16 -20.74 9.86
N ARG A 160 -4.49 -20.73 9.83
CA ARG A 160 -5.33 -21.89 9.51
C ARG A 160 -5.47 -22.15 8.01
N LEU A 161 -5.09 -21.20 7.16
CA LEU A 161 -5.09 -21.39 5.71
C LEU A 161 -4.08 -22.47 5.30
N GLN A 162 -4.43 -23.28 4.30
CA GLN A 162 -3.49 -24.19 3.65
C GLN A 162 -2.38 -23.40 2.94
N PRO A 163 -1.19 -24.01 2.69
CA PRO A 163 -0.06 -23.32 2.07
C PRO A 163 -0.36 -22.53 0.80
N ARG A 164 -1.03 -23.17 -0.18
CA ARG A 164 -1.40 -22.52 -1.44
C ARG A 164 -2.39 -21.36 -1.22
N ALA A 165 -3.33 -21.51 -0.30
CA ALA A 165 -4.24 -20.44 0.09
C ALA A 165 -3.52 -19.29 0.81
N LYS A 166 -2.51 -19.56 1.67
CA LYS A 166 -1.67 -18.53 2.30
C LYS A 166 -0.90 -17.71 1.27
N LEU A 167 -0.35 -18.37 0.25
CA LEU A 167 0.34 -17.72 -0.86
C LEU A 167 -0.59 -16.76 -1.62
N TRP A 168 -1.74 -17.25 -2.07
CA TRP A 168 -2.67 -16.42 -2.84
C TRP A 168 -3.35 -15.35 -1.99
N ASN A 169 -3.56 -15.57 -0.70
CA ASN A 169 -4.00 -14.53 0.23
C ASN A 169 -2.94 -13.43 0.38
N HIS A 170 -1.66 -13.80 0.43
CA HIS A 170 -0.57 -12.83 0.43
C HIS A 170 -0.55 -12.00 -0.85
N PHE A 171 -0.77 -12.63 -2.01
CA PHE A 171 -0.92 -11.93 -3.28
C PHE A 171 -2.13 -10.97 -3.27
N LEU A 172 -3.32 -11.46 -2.90
CA LEU A 172 -4.56 -10.67 -2.84
C LEU A 172 -4.44 -9.43 -1.97
N LYS A 173 -3.83 -9.59 -0.79
CA LYS A 173 -3.55 -8.50 0.16
C LYS A 173 -2.82 -7.33 -0.51
N HIS A 174 -2.03 -7.57 -1.54
CA HIS A 174 -1.26 -6.52 -2.21
C HIS A 174 -1.77 -6.16 -3.60
N LYS A 175 -2.55 -7.01 -4.28
CA LYS A 175 -2.90 -6.83 -5.69
C LYS A 175 -4.37 -6.60 -6.00
N LEU A 176 -5.28 -7.02 -5.14
CA LEU A 176 -6.73 -6.96 -5.43
C LEU A 176 -7.53 -6.36 -4.29
N MET A 177 -7.33 -6.85 -3.07
CA MET A 177 -8.02 -6.35 -1.88
C MET A 177 -7.01 -5.96 -0.82
N PRO A 178 -6.47 -4.72 -0.87
CA PRO A 178 -5.54 -4.21 0.12
C PRO A 178 -6.06 -4.26 1.55
N THR A 179 -5.23 -4.72 2.49
CA THR A 179 -5.54 -4.68 3.92
C THR A 179 -4.26 -4.61 4.76
N SER A 180 -4.27 -3.80 5.81
CA SER A 180 -3.19 -3.75 6.80
C SER A 180 -3.29 -4.90 7.81
N TYR A 181 -4.48 -5.44 8.02
CA TYR A 181 -4.72 -6.56 8.94
C TYR A 181 -4.10 -7.85 8.39
N ASN A 182 -3.31 -8.53 9.21
CA ASN A 182 -2.55 -9.72 8.83
C ASN A 182 -2.90 -10.98 9.65
N THR A 183 -3.70 -10.83 10.72
CA THR A 183 -4.03 -11.91 11.65
C THR A 183 -5.18 -12.77 11.15
N THR A 184 -6.21 -12.15 10.57
CA THR A 184 -7.42 -12.81 10.09
C THR A 184 -7.71 -12.48 8.63
N VAL A 185 -8.48 -13.36 7.99
CA VAL A 185 -8.96 -13.22 6.60
C VAL A 185 -10.48 -13.20 6.65
N SER A 186 -11.07 -12.12 6.14
CA SER A 186 -12.52 -11.91 6.11
C SER A 186 -13.22 -12.83 5.11
N LEU A 187 -14.51 -13.11 5.33
CA LEU A 187 -15.35 -13.92 4.44
C LEU A 187 -15.26 -13.50 2.96
N SER A 188 -15.49 -12.23 2.62
CA SER A 188 -15.40 -11.75 1.22
C SER A 188 -14.03 -12.05 0.56
N ARG A 189 -12.93 -11.99 1.33
CA ARG A 189 -11.60 -12.34 0.82
C ARG A 189 -11.42 -13.86 0.67
N LEU A 190 -12.03 -14.67 1.53
CA LEU A 190 -12.06 -16.14 1.39
C LEU A 190 -12.88 -16.57 0.16
N LEU A 191 -14.02 -15.94 -0.09
CA LEU A 191 -14.82 -16.19 -1.30
C LEU A 191 -14.02 -15.86 -2.57
N LEU A 192 -13.31 -14.72 -2.58
CA LEU A 192 -12.42 -14.38 -3.70
C LEU A 192 -11.24 -15.35 -3.84
N LEU A 193 -10.65 -15.81 -2.73
CA LEU A 193 -9.60 -16.85 -2.76
C LEU A 193 -10.10 -18.15 -3.37
N HIS A 194 -11.30 -18.57 -3.00
CA HIS A 194 -11.94 -19.76 -3.55
C HIS A 194 -12.15 -19.62 -5.06
N SER A 195 -12.71 -18.48 -5.51
CA SER A 195 -12.88 -18.21 -6.94
C SER A 195 -11.55 -18.21 -7.71
N ILE A 196 -10.46 -17.73 -7.11
CA ILE A 196 -9.12 -17.79 -7.72
C ILE A 196 -8.59 -19.22 -7.78
N LYS A 197 -8.74 -20.00 -6.69
CA LYS A 197 -8.34 -21.41 -6.63
C LYS A 197 -9.03 -22.22 -7.73
N GLU A 198 -10.32 -21.99 -7.95
CA GLU A 198 -11.13 -22.64 -8.98
C GLU A 198 -10.90 -22.06 -10.39
N SER A 199 -10.02 -21.07 -10.55
CA SER A 199 -9.79 -20.36 -11.82
C SER A 199 -11.09 -19.80 -12.45
N CYS A 200 -12.02 -19.35 -11.61
CA CYS A 200 -13.26 -18.73 -12.05
C CYS A 200 -12.98 -17.37 -12.72
N PRO A 201 -13.73 -16.99 -13.77
CA PRO A 201 -13.66 -15.65 -14.33
C PRO A 201 -14.01 -14.56 -13.30
N ILE A 202 -13.11 -13.59 -13.12
CA ILE A 202 -13.21 -12.50 -12.13
C ILE A 202 -12.96 -11.16 -12.84
N ASP A 203 -13.84 -10.17 -12.62
CA ASP A 203 -13.61 -8.79 -13.07
C ASP A 203 -12.67 -8.06 -12.10
N VAL A 204 -11.38 -8.26 -12.34
CA VAL A 204 -10.29 -7.57 -11.65
C VAL A 204 -10.45 -6.04 -11.71
N GLY A 205 -10.96 -5.52 -12.84
CA GLY A 205 -11.15 -4.10 -13.05
C GLY A 205 -12.15 -3.51 -12.06
N ARG A 206 -13.30 -4.17 -11.89
CA ARG A 206 -14.34 -3.74 -10.95
C ARG A 206 -13.88 -3.80 -9.50
N ILE A 207 -13.18 -4.87 -9.11
CA ILE A 207 -12.63 -5.00 -7.75
C ILE A 207 -11.66 -3.84 -7.44
N ILE A 208 -10.72 -3.54 -8.33
CA ILE A 208 -9.73 -2.48 -8.11
C ILE A 208 -10.40 -1.09 -8.01
N VAL A 209 -11.35 -0.79 -8.89
CA VAL A 209 -12.11 0.47 -8.83
C VAL A 209 -12.88 0.58 -7.52
N GLN A 210 -13.56 -0.50 -7.09
CA GLN A 210 -14.28 -0.51 -5.82
C GLN A 210 -13.34 -0.24 -4.64
N GLN A 211 -12.17 -0.88 -4.59
CA GLN A 211 -11.19 -0.67 -3.52
C GLN A 211 -10.64 0.76 -3.47
N VAL A 212 -10.49 1.44 -4.62
CA VAL A 212 -10.12 2.86 -4.66
C VAL A 212 -11.23 3.74 -4.08
N ASN A 213 -12.50 3.47 -4.44
CA ASN A 213 -13.63 4.21 -3.89
C ASN A 213 -13.78 4.00 -2.38
N ASP A 214 -13.63 2.77 -1.89
CA ASP A 214 -13.70 2.45 -0.46
C ASP A 214 -12.57 3.15 0.33
N CYS A 215 -11.41 3.32 -0.30
CA CYS A 215 -10.27 4.05 0.27
C CYS A 215 -10.59 5.53 0.47
N LEU A 216 -11.32 6.16 -0.47
CA LEU A 216 -11.69 7.59 -0.37
C LEU A 216 -12.65 7.87 0.81
N GLY A 217 -13.46 6.89 1.19
CA GLY A 217 -14.37 7.02 2.35
C GLY A 217 -13.69 7.00 3.72
N LYS A 218 -12.39 6.64 3.79
CA LYS A 218 -11.66 6.40 5.05
C LYS A 218 -10.60 7.47 5.29
N LYS A 219 -10.82 8.33 6.29
CA LYS A 219 -9.99 9.53 6.57
C LYS A 219 -8.51 9.26 6.92
N ALA A 220 -8.12 8.02 7.23
CA ALA A 220 -6.77 7.67 7.69
C ALA A 220 -6.21 6.37 7.08
N SER A 221 -6.81 5.85 6.00
CA SER A 221 -6.26 4.68 5.32
C SER A 221 -5.08 5.04 4.43
N ALA A 222 -4.19 4.07 4.21
CA ALA A 222 -3.17 4.18 3.18
C ALA A 222 -3.82 4.19 1.79
N LEU A 223 -3.27 4.98 0.87
CA LEU A 223 -3.69 5.04 -0.52
C LEU A 223 -3.31 3.74 -1.24
N VAL A 224 -4.28 3.15 -1.94
CA VAL A 224 -4.15 1.83 -2.56
C VAL A 224 -3.74 1.92 -4.03
N PHE A 225 -3.17 0.84 -4.56
CA PHE A 225 -2.71 0.71 -5.96
C PHE A 225 -1.80 1.83 -6.49
N PRO A 226 -0.80 2.30 -5.72
CA PRO A 226 0.07 3.39 -6.15
C PRO A 226 0.91 3.01 -7.38
N ASN A 227 1.26 1.72 -7.53
CA ASN A 227 2.04 1.25 -8.65
C ASN A 227 1.23 1.24 -9.96
N LEU A 228 -0.02 0.76 -9.93
CA LEU A 228 -0.93 0.81 -11.06
C LEU A 228 -1.18 2.25 -11.50
N ILE A 229 -1.51 3.14 -10.55
CA ILE A 229 -1.75 4.57 -10.83
C ILE A 229 -0.52 5.20 -11.48
N THR A 230 0.68 4.97 -10.92
CA THR A 230 1.94 5.45 -11.50
C THR A 230 2.11 4.94 -12.93
N ALA A 231 1.88 3.64 -13.16
CA ALA A 231 2.06 3.04 -14.47
C ALA A 231 1.05 3.54 -15.52
N LEU A 232 -0.20 3.80 -15.11
CA LEU A 232 -1.21 4.44 -15.95
C LEU A 232 -0.81 5.88 -16.31
N CYS A 233 -0.27 6.64 -15.35
CA CYS A 233 0.23 8.00 -15.58
C CYS A 233 1.42 8.00 -16.55
N ARG A 234 2.39 7.10 -16.37
CA ARG A 234 3.53 6.90 -17.28
C ARG A 234 3.06 6.51 -18.68
N LYS A 235 2.09 5.59 -18.80
CA LYS A 235 1.48 5.20 -20.08
C LYS A 235 0.82 6.38 -20.80
N LYS A 236 0.23 7.32 -20.04
CA LYS A 236 -0.34 8.56 -20.56
C LYS A 236 0.66 9.70 -20.71
N LYS A 237 1.96 9.43 -20.50
CA LYS A 237 3.06 10.40 -20.60
C LYS A 237 2.83 11.62 -19.70
N VAL A 238 2.31 11.39 -18.49
CA VAL A 238 2.31 12.40 -17.42
C VAL A 238 3.76 12.76 -17.11
N LYS A 239 4.06 14.06 -17.08
CA LYS A 239 5.42 14.55 -16.82
C LYS A 239 5.81 14.24 -15.36
N GLU A 240 6.90 13.50 -15.18
CA GLU A 240 7.57 13.35 -13.90
C GLU A 240 8.57 14.51 -13.71
N ASN A 241 8.60 15.08 -12.52
CA ASN A 241 9.45 16.23 -12.18
C ASN A 241 10.64 15.77 -11.33
N ALA A 242 11.74 16.53 -11.34
CA ALA A 242 12.95 16.20 -10.57
C ALA A 242 12.71 16.13 -9.04
N PHE A 243 11.70 16.83 -8.54
CA PHE A 243 11.32 16.86 -7.12
C PHE A 243 10.21 15.86 -6.77
N ASP A 244 9.84 14.98 -7.71
CA ASP A 244 8.87 13.93 -7.40
C ASP A 244 9.46 12.90 -6.45
N GLU A 245 8.65 12.46 -5.49
CA GLU A 245 9.00 11.40 -4.57
C GLU A 245 8.88 10.04 -5.30
N ILE A 246 10.00 9.57 -5.87
CA ILE A 246 10.07 8.25 -6.51
C ILE A 246 10.47 7.20 -5.48
N LEU A 247 9.59 6.23 -5.25
CA LEU A 247 9.76 5.15 -4.28
C LEU A 247 10.01 3.82 -5.00
N PRO A 248 11.01 3.02 -4.59
CA PRO A 248 11.39 1.78 -5.29
C PRO A 248 10.32 0.68 -5.24
N GLY A 249 9.38 0.74 -4.31
CA GLY A 249 8.35 -0.28 -4.11
C GLY A 249 8.77 -1.39 -3.13
N LEU A 250 8.02 -2.50 -3.11
CA LEU A 250 8.33 -3.67 -2.29
C LEU A 250 9.24 -4.64 -3.05
N SER A 251 9.98 -5.49 -2.35
CA SER A 251 10.66 -6.63 -3.00
C SER A 251 9.63 -7.67 -3.44
N GLY A 252 9.64 -8.05 -4.72
CA GLY A 252 8.69 -9.00 -5.29
C GLY A 252 8.74 -10.42 -4.72
N ILE A 253 7.75 -11.22 -5.11
CA ILE A 253 7.70 -12.64 -4.77
C ILE A 253 8.65 -13.38 -5.71
N THR A 254 9.79 -13.80 -5.17
CA THR A 254 10.78 -14.66 -5.85
C THR A 254 10.47 -16.12 -5.57
N ARG A 255 11.13 -17.05 -6.29
CA ARG A 255 11.02 -18.49 -6.01
C ARG A 255 11.40 -18.86 -4.57
N ALA A 256 12.44 -18.25 -4.02
CA ALA A 256 12.82 -18.47 -2.62
C ALA A 256 11.71 -18.01 -1.64
N ARG A 257 11.09 -16.85 -1.91
CA ARG A 257 9.98 -16.35 -1.11
C ARG A 257 8.70 -17.18 -1.29
N LEU A 258 8.48 -17.74 -2.48
CA LEU A 258 7.39 -18.69 -2.74
C LEU A 258 7.50 -19.90 -1.81
N LEU A 259 8.66 -20.55 -1.74
CA LEU A 259 8.88 -21.73 -0.89
C LEU A 259 8.57 -21.44 0.58
N LEU A 260 9.02 -20.28 1.09
CA LEU A 260 8.69 -19.82 2.44
C LEU A 260 7.18 -19.62 2.64
N LEU A 261 6.48 -19.02 1.67
CA LEU A 261 5.03 -18.80 1.74
C LEU A 261 4.23 -20.12 1.68
N LEU A 262 4.76 -21.13 1.00
CA LEU A 262 4.22 -22.49 0.95
C LEU A 262 4.61 -23.33 2.18
N GLY A 263 5.43 -22.81 3.10
CA GLY A 263 5.91 -23.58 4.25
C GLY A 263 6.82 -24.76 3.88
N LEU A 264 7.39 -24.73 2.67
CA LEU A 264 8.38 -25.68 2.20
C LEU A 264 9.75 -25.15 2.64
N GLU A 265 10.27 -25.65 3.76
CA GLU A 265 11.62 -25.31 4.22
C GLU A 265 12.69 -25.72 3.18
N ASN A 266 13.81 -24.98 3.11
CA ASN A 266 14.94 -25.31 2.24
C ASN A 266 15.49 -26.72 2.57
N PRO A 267 15.71 -27.61 1.59
CA PRO A 267 16.27 -28.95 1.83
C PRO A 267 17.80 -28.92 2.05
N LYS A 268 18.26 -28.19 3.07
CA LYS A 268 19.63 -28.33 3.60
C LYS A 268 19.68 -28.83 5.04
N SER A 269 18.55 -29.26 5.60
CA SER A 269 18.52 -29.85 6.93
C SER A 269 17.42 -30.91 7.04
N LYS A 270 17.60 -32.04 6.34
CA LYS A 270 16.98 -33.35 6.62
C LYS A 270 17.41 -34.37 5.56
N GLU A 271 18.68 -34.72 5.56
CA GLU A 271 19.07 -36.09 5.22
C GLU A 271 19.60 -36.72 6.50
N SER A 272 18.77 -37.54 7.12
CA SER A 272 19.23 -38.62 7.97
C SER A 272 18.57 -39.89 7.43
N VAL A 273 19.24 -40.48 6.45
CA VAL A 273 19.17 -41.94 6.27
C VAL A 273 19.79 -42.55 7.52
N HIS A 274 19.07 -43.51 8.07
CA HIS A 274 19.52 -44.38 9.12
C HIS A 274 20.69 -45.22 8.59
N GLU A 275 21.92 -44.98 9.06
CA GLU A 275 22.86 -46.05 9.43
C GLU A 275 24.11 -45.47 10.09
N GLN A 276 24.56 -46.19 11.10
CA GLN A 276 25.66 -45.87 12.00
C GLN A 276 27.00 -45.88 11.25
N SER A 277 27.86 -44.88 11.48
CA SER A 277 29.26 -45.16 11.84
C SER A 277 29.96 -43.90 12.34
N VAL A 278 30.37 -44.02 13.60
CA VAL A 278 31.26 -43.20 14.41
C VAL A 278 32.53 -42.77 13.66
N GLY A 279 32.93 -41.50 13.82
CA GLY A 279 34.36 -41.17 13.88
C GLY A 279 34.96 -40.10 12.94
N THR A 280 34.30 -39.00 12.56
CA THR A 280 35.04 -37.88 11.89
C THR A 280 34.42 -36.47 12.00
N THR A 281 33.61 -36.17 13.02
CA THR A 281 32.84 -34.90 13.03
C THR A 281 33.64 -33.69 13.51
N GLN A 282 34.70 -33.86 14.31
CA GLN A 282 35.43 -32.72 14.88
C GLN A 282 36.44 -32.11 13.90
N SER A 283 37.17 -32.94 13.14
CA SER A 283 38.16 -32.49 12.15
C SER A 283 37.54 -31.71 10.98
N ASN A 284 36.32 -32.06 10.57
CA ASN A 284 35.63 -31.39 9.46
C ASN A 284 35.05 -30.02 9.88
N ALA A 285 34.64 -29.86 11.14
CA ALA A 285 34.17 -28.58 11.65
C ALA A 285 35.32 -27.56 11.79
N GLU A 286 36.47 -27.99 12.30
CA GLU A 286 37.67 -27.16 12.42
C GLU A 286 38.23 -26.75 11.05
N ALA A 287 38.27 -27.69 10.08
CA ALA A 287 38.68 -27.37 8.71
C ALA A 287 37.75 -26.34 8.03
N ARG A 288 36.44 -26.41 8.30
CA ARG A 288 35.47 -25.44 7.78
C ARG A 288 35.58 -24.07 8.44
N LEU A 289 35.94 -24.02 9.72
CA LEU A 289 36.16 -22.77 10.44
C LEU A 289 37.41 -22.05 9.92
N LEU A 290 38.51 -22.79 9.72
CA LEU A 290 39.74 -22.28 9.12
C LEU A 290 39.53 -21.78 7.69
N ALA A 291 38.79 -22.53 6.86
CA ALA A 291 38.45 -22.09 5.51
C ALA A 291 37.56 -20.83 5.53
N LEU A 292 36.68 -20.67 6.52
CA LEU A 292 35.88 -19.46 6.68
C LEU A 292 36.73 -18.26 7.08
N GLU A 293 37.67 -18.45 8.01
CA GLU A 293 38.62 -17.42 8.44
C GLU A 293 39.52 -16.96 7.30
N GLU A 294 39.99 -17.88 6.45
CA GLU A 294 40.77 -17.55 5.25
C GLU A 294 39.97 -16.71 4.25
N VAL A 295 38.71 -17.08 4.00
CA VAL A 295 37.81 -16.32 3.13
C VAL A 295 37.53 -14.93 3.70
N VAL A 296 37.31 -14.81 5.02
CA VAL A 296 37.10 -13.51 5.68
C VAL A 296 38.35 -12.63 5.55
N MET A 297 39.55 -13.19 5.78
CA MET A 297 40.81 -12.48 5.61
C MET A 297 41.02 -12.01 4.17
N GLN A 298 40.81 -12.86 3.18
CA GLN A 298 40.91 -12.48 1.77
C GLN A 298 39.92 -11.37 1.41
N THR A 299 38.68 -11.45 1.90
CA THR A 299 37.66 -10.43 1.66
C THR A 299 38.06 -9.09 2.28
N GLN A 300 38.63 -9.12 3.50
CA GLN A 300 39.12 -7.94 4.19
C GLN A 300 40.30 -7.30 3.43
N THR A 301 41.25 -8.11 2.93
CA THR A 301 42.36 -7.63 2.10
C THR A 301 41.85 -7.00 0.80
N HIS A 302 40.85 -7.60 0.15
CA HIS A 302 40.27 -7.08 -1.08
C HIS A 302 39.56 -5.73 -0.85
N LEU A 303 38.85 -5.58 0.27
CA LEU A 303 38.23 -4.31 0.66
C LEU A 303 39.27 -3.22 0.95
N HIS A 304 40.40 -3.59 1.59
CA HIS A 304 41.50 -2.64 1.80
C HIS A 304 42.18 -2.21 0.50
N ALA A 305 42.36 -3.13 -0.45
CA ALA A 305 42.90 -2.82 -1.77
C ALA A 305 41.97 -1.86 -2.55
N LEU A 306 40.66 -2.16 -2.59
CA LEU A 306 39.67 -1.31 -3.22
C LEU A 306 39.63 0.09 -2.59
N HIS A 307 39.72 0.17 -1.26
CA HIS A 307 39.78 1.45 -0.57
C HIS A 307 41.07 2.23 -0.89
N GLY A 308 42.19 1.54 -1.12
CA GLY A 308 43.43 2.13 -1.62
C GLY A 308 43.27 2.69 -3.04
N GLU A 309 42.66 1.93 -3.95
CA GLU A 309 42.38 2.36 -5.32
C GLU A 309 41.45 3.57 -5.37
N ILE A 310 40.37 3.56 -4.58
CA ILE A 310 39.46 4.69 -4.45
C ILE A 310 40.20 5.92 -3.94
N ARG A 311 41.07 5.77 -2.94
CA ARG A 311 41.87 6.89 -2.40
C ARG A 311 42.84 7.44 -3.44
N ASN A 312 43.48 6.58 -4.24
CA ASN A 312 44.38 6.98 -5.32
C ASN A 312 43.63 7.69 -6.45
N PHE A 313 42.43 7.21 -6.81
CA PHE A 313 41.57 7.87 -7.78
C PHE A 313 41.20 9.29 -7.34
N PHE A 314 40.76 9.48 -6.09
CA PHE A 314 40.46 10.81 -5.57
C PHE A 314 41.70 11.70 -5.40
N GLY A 315 42.88 11.13 -5.14
CA GLY A 315 44.15 11.85 -5.17
C GLY A 315 44.50 12.37 -6.57
N TYR A 316 44.35 11.51 -7.59
CA TYR A 316 44.59 11.86 -8.99
C TYR A 316 43.66 12.97 -9.49
N VAL A 317 42.37 12.92 -9.12
CA VAL A 317 41.40 13.97 -9.46
C VAL A 317 41.80 15.31 -8.84
N LYS A 318 42.27 15.32 -7.58
CA LYS A 318 42.73 16.55 -6.91
C LYS A 318 43.98 17.17 -7.54
N HIS A 319 44.92 16.37 -8.06
CA HIS A 319 46.13 16.91 -8.70
C HIS A 319 45.85 17.49 -10.10
N ARG A 320 44.86 16.93 -10.82
CA ARG A 320 44.46 17.43 -12.13
C ARG A 320 43.83 18.84 -12.07
N ASP A 321 43.16 19.17 -10.98
CA ASP A 321 42.57 20.49 -10.75
C ASP A 321 43.62 21.55 -10.32
N VAL A 322 44.81 21.12 -9.87
CA VAL A 322 45.92 22.02 -9.51
C VAL A 322 46.81 22.35 -10.72
N GLU A 323 46.94 21.43 -11.69
CA GLU A 323 47.78 21.60 -12.88
C GLU A 323 47.11 22.43 -14.01
N ALA A 324 45.84 22.82 -13.84
CA ALA A 324 45.04 23.56 -14.82
C ALA A 324 44.85 25.06 -14.49
N SER A 325 45.67 25.64 -13.59
CA SER A 325 45.59 27.05 -13.22
C SER A 325 46.82 27.83 -13.71
N PRO A 326 46.70 28.86 -14.56
CA PRO A 326 47.83 29.70 -14.95
C PRO A 326 48.12 30.74 -13.85
N GLU A 327 49.39 30.82 -13.42
CA GLU A 327 49.85 31.79 -12.41
C GLU A 327 49.65 33.26 -12.85
N PRO A 328 49.24 34.16 -11.95
CA PRO A 328 49.35 35.60 -12.15
C PRO A 328 50.68 36.13 -11.57
N LYS A 329 51.35 36.96 -12.37
CA LYS A 329 52.54 37.73 -11.99
C LYS A 329 52.26 38.68 -10.83
N GLN A 330 53.19 38.75 -9.87
CA GLN A 330 53.25 39.73 -8.78
C GLN A 330 54.07 40.96 -9.19
N ASP A 331 53.55 42.16 -8.89
CA ASP A 331 54.25 43.43 -8.60
C ASP A 331 53.15 44.44 -8.19
N ALA A 332 53.20 45.34 -7.21
CA ALA A 332 54.17 45.73 -6.18
C ALA A 332 53.40 46.55 -5.10
N THR A 333 53.89 46.55 -3.85
CA THR A 333 53.80 47.57 -2.76
C THR A 333 52.60 48.53 -2.62
N ASP A 334 51.93 48.53 -1.44
CA ASP A 334 52.13 49.59 -0.41
C ASP A 334 51.47 49.32 0.97
N SER A 335 51.95 50.05 1.98
CA SER A 335 51.94 49.87 3.45
C SER A 335 50.60 50.03 4.24
N PRO A 336 50.57 49.75 5.58
CA PRO A 336 49.35 49.50 6.36
C PRO A 336 48.86 50.71 7.19
N ALA A 337 47.57 50.72 7.57
CA ALA A 337 47.04 51.60 8.61
C ALA A 337 45.86 50.96 9.38
N ASP A 338 46.10 50.81 10.69
CA ASP A 338 45.24 50.97 11.87
C ASP A 338 43.82 50.37 11.94
N ASP A 339 43.68 49.45 12.92
CA ASP A 339 42.43 49.07 13.60
C ASP A 339 41.85 50.24 14.42
N PRO A 340 40.52 50.27 14.61
CA PRO A 340 40.03 50.26 16.00
C PRO A 340 38.77 49.39 16.23
N ILE A 341 38.73 48.77 17.41
CA ILE A 341 37.55 48.07 18.00
C ILE A 341 36.73 49.07 18.88
N PRO A 342 35.57 48.70 19.48
CA PRO A 342 34.20 48.89 18.99
C PRO A 342 33.32 49.79 19.90
N THR A 343 32.15 50.23 19.42
CA THR A 343 31.05 50.71 20.28
C THR A 343 29.68 50.15 19.86
N PRO A 344 28.75 49.93 20.82
CA PRO A 344 27.59 49.07 20.64
C PRO A 344 26.32 49.86 20.30
N HIS A 345 25.57 49.44 19.28
CA HIS A 345 24.23 49.96 19.01
C HIS A 345 23.18 48.86 18.87
N ARG A 346 22.42 48.72 19.96
CA ARG A 346 20.96 48.78 20.04
C ARG A 346 20.17 48.08 18.92
N SER A 347 19.68 46.89 19.27
CA SER A 347 18.60 46.17 18.61
C SER A 347 17.24 46.85 18.83
N GLU A 348 16.58 47.24 17.75
CA GLU A 348 15.16 47.61 17.73
C GLU A 348 14.30 46.40 17.34
N THR A 349 13.35 46.08 18.21
CA THR A 349 12.31 45.06 18.01
C THR A 349 11.01 45.75 17.60
N PRO A 350 10.27 45.30 16.58
CA PRO A 350 9.00 45.92 16.20
C PRO A 350 7.86 45.55 17.18
N GLU A 351 7.10 46.57 17.58
CA GLU A 351 5.93 46.49 18.47
C GLU A 351 4.73 45.79 17.79
N TYR A 352 4.03 44.95 18.58
CA TYR A 352 2.71 44.40 18.26
C TYR A 352 1.61 45.33 18.78
N PRO A 353 0.49 45.54 18.04
CA PRO A 353 -0.63 46.29 18.57
C PRO A 353 -1.53 45.46 19.51
N VAL A 354 -2.04 46.19 20.50
CA VAL A 354 -2.81 45.77 21.67
C VAL A 354 -4.27 45.44 21.33
N THR A 355 -4.79 44.48 22.12
CA THR A 355 -6.16 44.01 22.30
C THR A 355 -7.27 45.07 22.22
N VAL A 356 -8.31 44.77 21.43
CA VAL A 356 -9.62 45.44 21.43
C VAL A 356 -10.59 44.70 22.37
N THR A 357 -11.33 45.50 23.14
CA THR A 357 -12.33 45.13 24.14
C THR A 357 -13.59 44.47 23.57
N VAL A 358 -14.15 43.58 24.39
CA VAL A 358 -15.38 42.80 24.21
C VAL A 358 -16.61 43.70 24.38
N GLU A 359 -17.58 43.57 23.47
CA GLU A 359 -18.95 44.07 23.64
C GLU A 359 -19.93 42.89 23.52
N GLU A 360 -20.88 42.80 24.45
CA GLU A 360 -21.82 41.70 24.65
C GLU A 360 -23.11 41.83 23.81
N THR A 361 -23.42 40.74 23.07
CA THR A 361 -24.75 40.14 22.71
C THR A 361 -25.84 40.97 22.00
N PRO A 362 -26.66 40.35 21.10
CA PRO A 362 -27.70 39.40 21.53
C PRO A 362 -27.87 38.12 20.68
N ASN A 363 -28.45 37.12 21.34
CA ASN A 363 -28.74 35.76 20.87
C ASN A 363 -29.62 35.68 19.60
N PRO A 364 -29.45 34.64 18.77
CA PRO A 364 -30.26 34.42 17.58
C PRO A 364 -31.69 33.96 17.92
N VAL A 365 -32.67 34.59 17.26
CA VAL A 365 -34.10 34.28 17.32
C VAL A 365 -34.38 32.88 16.72
N PRO A 366 -35.19 32.02 17.37
CA PRO A 366 -35.55 30.71 16.83
C PRO A 366 -36.46 30.80 15.60
N ILE A 367 -36.11 30.05 14.55
CA ILE A 367 -36.94 29.84 13.35
C ILE A 367 -38.22 29.06 13.72
N PRO A 368 -39.42 29.48 13.30
CA PRO A 368 -40.66 28.73 13.56
C PRO A 368 -40.69 27.41 12.77
N LYS A 369 -41.04 26.32 13.46
CA LYS A 369 -41.32 25.00 12.85
C LYS A 369 -42.58 25.09 11.96
N PRO A 370 -42.62 24.46 10.77
CA PRO A 370 -43.86 24.33 10.03
C PRO A 370 -44.81 23.35 10.74
N SER A 371 -46.06 23.79 10.89
CA SER A 371 -47.19 23.01 11.41
C SER A 371 -47.70 21.98 10.38
N PRO A 372 -48.37 20.90 10.82
CA PRO A 372 -48.75 19.78 9.96
C PRO A 372 -50.06 20.05 9.22
N THR A 373 -50.08 19.86 7.90
CA THR A 373 -51.31 19.81 7.10
C THR A 373 -51.91 18.39 7.03
N PRO A 374 -53.25 18.25 6.88
CA PRO A 374 -53.98 17.06 7.26
C PRO A 374 -54.16 16.02 6.14
N ARG A 375 -54.36 14.77 6.57
CA ARG A 375 -54.76 13.62 5.75
C ARG A 375 -56.20 13.73 5.24
N ARG A 376 -56.40 13.51 3.94
CA ARG A 376 -57.57 12.95 3.24
C ARG A 376 -57.04 12.44 1.89
N GLY A 377 -57.38 11.29 1.32
CA GLY A 377 -58.32 10.23 1.63
C GLY A 377 -58.09 9.09 0.62
N LYS A 378 -58.63 7.92 0.95
CA LYS A 378 -58.58 6.63 0.24
C LYS A 378 -58.80 6.71 -1.28
N CYS A 379 -58.02 5.94 -2.04
CA CYS A 379 -58.52 5.19 -3.20
C CYS A 379 -57.97 3.76 -3.15
N ILE A 380 -58.82 2.81 -3.55
CA ILE A 380 -58.75 1.36 -3.32
C ILE A 380 -58.47 0.65 -4.66
N LYS A 381 -57.65 -0.42 -4.61
CA LYS A 381 -57.43 -1.52 -5.59
C LYS A 381 -56.69 -1.12 -6.90
N THR A 382 -55.77 -1.90 -7.46
CA THR A 382 -55.63 -3.37 -7.56
C THR A 382 -54.15 -3.81 -7.62
N MET A 383 -53.89 -5.06 -7.21
CA MET A 383 -52.61 -5.77 -7.29
C MET A 383 -52.22 -6.14 -8.73
N VAL A 384 -50.96 -5.91 -9.12
CA VAL A 384 -50.11 -6.86 -9.88
C VAL A 384 -48.65 -6.58 -9.48
N GLY A 385 -47.96 -7.60 -9.00
CA GLY A 385 -46.62 -7.51 -8.42
C GLY A 385 -45.51 -7.42 -9.45
N CYS A 386 -44.70 -6.36 -9.36
CA CYS A 386 -43.35 -6.25 -9.90
C CYS A 386 -42.52 -5.51 -8.84
N SER A 387 -41.74 -6.25 -8.06
CA SER A 387 -40.84 -5.67 -7.06
C SER A 387 -39.42 -5.64 -7.59
N ASN A 388 -39.04 -4.47 -8.13
CA ASN A 388 -37.66 -3.99 -8.13
C ASN A 388 -37.25 -3.73 -6.68
N ILE A 389 -36.18 -4.38 -6.19
CA ILE A 389 -35.59 -4.07 -4.89
C ILE A 389 -34.28 -3.31 -5.12
N ALA A 390 -34.29 -2.05 -4.68
CA ALA A 390 -33.14 -1.17 -4.64
C ALA A 390 -32.19 -1.57 -3.50
N HIS A 391 -30.90 -1.55 -3.79
CA HIS A 391 -29.82 -1.77 -2.85
C HIS A 391 -29.85 -0.74 -1.71
N TYR A 392 -29.96 -1.22 -0.48
CA TYR A 392 -29.74 -0.47 0.75
C TYR A 392 -28.35 -0.80 1.29
N TYR A 393 -27.46 0.18 1.37
CA TYR A 393 -26.35 0.17 2.33
C TYR A 393 -26.51 1.40 3.24
N SER A 394 -26.90 1.11 4.48
CA SER A 394 -27.04 2.09 5.55
C SER A 394 -25.68 2.62 6.00
N THR A 395 -25.51 3.93 5.91
CA THR A 395 -24.54 4.70 6.69
C THR A 395 -25.03 4.81 8.13
N SER A 396 -24.26 4.30 9.09
CA SER A 396 -24.45 4.64 10.51
C SER A 396 -23.21 5.37 11.02
N SER A 397 -23.46 6.61 11.40
CA SER A 397 -22.64 7.51 12.19
C SER A 397 -22.83 7.19 13.68
N GLU A 398 -21.74 6.99 14.43
CA GLU A 398 -21.71 7.12 15.90
C GLU A 398 -20.25 7.42 16.31
N SER A 399 -19.98 8.63 16.79
CA SER A 399 -19.97 9.08 18.20
C SER A 399 -18.69 8.69 18.95
N SER A 400 -17.95 9.73 19.36
CA SER A 400 -16.71 9.65 20.13
C SER A 400 -16.97 9.14 21.56
N PRO A 401 -16.12 8.27 22.15
CA PRO A 401 -16.21 7.99 23.57
C PRO A 401 -15.31 8.92 24.39
N ALA A 402 -15.89 9.49 25.46
CA ALA A 402 -15.20 10.18 26.55
C ALA A 402 -14.66 9.17 27.60
N PRO A 403 -13.71 9.56 28.48
CA PRO A 403 -12.76 8.62 29.10
C PRO A 403 -13.28 7.90 30.36
N ILE A 404 -12.86 6.64 30.49
CA ILE A 404 -13.19 5.75 31.62
C ILE A 404 -12.37 6.12 32.87
N ARG A 405 -13.08 6.36 33.98
CA ARG A 405 -12.55 6.54 35.34
C ARG A 405 -11.86 5.27 35.85
N LYS A 406 -10.66 5.44 36.41
CA LYS A 406 -9.92 4.43 37.19
C LYS A 406 -10.74 4.03 38.43
N ARG A 407 -11.00 2.74 38.63
CA ARG A 407 -11.57 2.20 39.87
C ARG A 407 -10.52 1.41 40.63
N THR A 408 -10.27 1.85 41.85
CA THR A 408 -9.27 1.36 42.81
C THR A 408 -9.65 -0.03 43.33
N ARG A 409 -8.67 -0.93 43.42
CA ARG A 409 -8.78 -2.29 43.97
C ARG A 409 -8.68 -2.20 45.50
N ARG A 410 -9.76 -2.57 46.23
CA ARG A 410 -9.70 -2.91 47.67
C ARG A 410 -9.75 -4.43 47.80
N GLY A 411 -8.84 -4.98 48.60
CA GLY A 411 -8.77 -6.39 48.93
C GLY A 411 -9.82 -6.82 49.95
N ALA A 412 -10.16 -8.10 49.92
CA ALA A 412 -10.76 -8.82 51.03
C ALA A 412 -10.17 -10.24 51.04
N ALA A 413 -9.62 -10.60 52.20
CA ALA A 413 -9.04 -11.89 52.52
C ALA A 413 -10.12 -12.97 52.58
N SER A 414 -9.78 -14.19 52.15
CA SER A 414 -10.60 -15.38 52.37
C SER A 414 -9.76 -16.41 53.12
N THR A 415 -10.16 -16.68 54.35
CA THR A 415 -9.70 -17.76 55.20
C THR A 415 -10.55 -19.01 54.89
N SER A 416 -9.92 -20.13 54.53
CA SER A 416 -10.56 -21.44 54.61
C SER A 416 -9.69 -22.39 55.43
N LYS A 417 -10.28 -22.87 56.52
CA LYS A 417 -9.76 -23.90 57.42
C LYS A 417 -9.95 -25.26 56.77
N ALA A 418 -8.92 -26.09 56.89
CA ALA A 418 -8.95 -27.51 56.63
C ALA A 418 -9.54 -28.29 57.82
N THR A 419 -10.23 -29.38 57.53
CA THR A 419 -10.54 -30.46 58.49
C THR A 419 -10.39 -31.81 57.79
N PRO A 420 -9.83 -32.85 58.43
CA PRO A 420 -9.33 -34.05 57.76
C PRO A 420 -10.34 -35.20 57.78
N ARG A 421 -10.19 -36.16 56.85
CA ARG A 421 -10.83 -37.48 56.91
C ARG A 421 -9.82 -38.51 57.39
N THR A 422 -10.17 -39.19 58.47
CA THR A 422 -9.59 -40.44 58.95
C THR A 422 -10.58 -41.58 58.73
N HIS A 423 -9.98 -42.75 58.44
CA HIS A 423 -10.51 -44.11 58.29
C HIS A 423 -11.28 -44.45 57.02
#